data_AF-A0A821ZRP0-F1
#
_entry.id   AF-A0A821ZRP0-F1
#
_cell.length_a   1.000
_cell.length_b   1.000
_cell.length_c   1.000
_cell.angle_alpha   90.00
_cell.angle_beta   90.00
_cell.angle_gamma   90.00
#
_symmetry.space_group_name_H-M   'P 1'
#
loop_
_entity.id
_entity.type
_entity.pdbx_description
1 polymer ?
#
loop_
_entity_poly.entity_id
_entity_poly.type
_entity_poly.pdbx_seq_one_letter_code
_entity_poly.pdbx_strand_id
1 'polypeptide(L)'
;MSGSSASSPTLNVNDSLILHVVDAQTSAENGRKFTKYKVSVNYTGREWEIWRRYKEFNTLNEKLRRARSDLKLPGRRLMGDSFEPDFVLKRLRGLNEYVQRLCKISQLVN
;
A
#
# COMPACT_ATOMS: atom_id res chain seq x y z
N MET A 1 4.51 31.16 24.60
CA MET A 1 4.22 30.53 23.29
C MET A 1 4.71 29.10 23.38
N SER A 2 3.84 28.18 23.81
CA SER A 2 4.23 26.78 24.06
C SER A 2 3.86 25.96 22.83
N GLY A 3 4.86 25.56 22.05
CA GLY A 3 4.67 24.73 20.87
C GLY A 3 4.34 23.30 21.27
N SER A 4 3.13 22.85 20.98
CA SER A 4 2.75 21.44 21.06
C SER A 4 3.47 20.67 19.96
N SER A 5 4.55 19.99 20.31
CA SER A 5 5.15 18.93 19.51
C SER A 5 4.16 17.75 19.47
N ALA A 6 3.47 17.60 18.34
CA ALA A 6 2.66 16.42 18.07
C ALA A 6 3.57 15.19 18.08
N SER A 7 3.46 14.35 19.11
CA SER A 7 4.12 13.06 19.16
C SER A 7 3.65 12.21 17.99
N SER A 8 4.61 11.71 17.22
CA SER A 8 4.30 10.71 16.19
C SER A 8 3.70 9.48 16.87
N PRO A 9 2.64 8.87 16.32
CA PRO A 9 2.01 7.71 16.95
C PRO A 9 3.02 6.54 16.96
N THR A 10 3.60 6.26 18.11
CA THR A 10 4.34 5.03 18.40
C THR A 10 3.33 3.91 18.61
N LEU A 11 3.32 2.92 17.72
CA LEU A 11 2.45 1.75 17.84
C LEU A 11 3.07 0.79 18.88
N ASN A 12 2.24 0.27 19.77
CA ASN A 12 2.54 -0.70 20.83
C ASN A 12 2.70 -2.10 20.22
N VAL A 13 3.56 -2.95 20.81
CA VAL A 13 3.75 -4.37 20.42
C VAL A 13 2.45 -5.19 20.41
N ASN A 14 1.45 -4.77 21.17
CA ASN A 14 0.13 -5.40 21.19
C ASN A 14 -0.80 -4.96 20.05
N ASP A 15 -0.34 -4.05 19.20
CA ASP A 15 -1.18 -3.48 18.18
C ASP A 15 -1.30 -4.41 16.97
N SER A 16 -2.53 -4.75 16.61
CA SER A 16 -2.82 -5.50 15.40
C SER A 16 -2.96 -4.53 14.21
N LEU A 17 -2.13 -4.71 13.19
CA LEU A 17 -2.29 -4.03 11.90
C LEU A 17 -2.69 -5.05 10.82
N ILE A 18 -3.87 -4.86 10.25
CA ILE A 18 -4.40 -5.65 9.16
C ILE A 18 -4.61 -4.73 7.95
N LEU A 19 -4.06 -5.13 6.81
CA LEU A 19 -4.18 -4.41 5.56
C LEU A 19 -4.72 -5.32 4.47
N HIS A 20 -5.72 -4.83 3.74
CA HIS A 20 -6.26 -5.49 2.55
C HIS A 20 -6.38 -4.50 1.40
N VAL A 21 -5.95 -4.90 0.21
CA VAL A 21 -6.26 -4.17 -1.03
C VAL A 21 -7.54 -4.76 -1.60
N VAL A 22 -8.62 -4.01 -1.48
CA VAL A 22 -9.99 -4.54 -1.64
C VAL A 22 -10.67 -4.07 -2.92
N ASP A 23 -10.18 -3.00 -3.55
CA ASP A 23 -10.78 -2.44 -4.75
C ASP A 23 -9.77 -1.70 -5.63
N ALA A 24 -10.12 -1.47 -6.90
CA ALA A 24 -9.36 -0.70 -7.86
C ALA A 24 -10.27 0.18 -8.72
N GLN A 25 -9.95 1.46 -8.80
CA GLN A 25 -10.66 2.43 -9.63
C GLN A 25 -9.71 3.04 -10.65
N THR A 26 -10.07 2.91 -11.93
CA THR A 26 -9.39 3.60 -13.03
C THR A 26 -10.15 4.89 -13.35
N SER A 27 -9.44 6.00 -13.40
CA SER A 27 -9.99 7.33 -13.72
C SER A 27 -9.05 8.07 -14.66
N ALA A 28 -9.52 9.16 -15.24
CA ALA A 28 -8.71 10.05 -16.07
C ALA A 28 -8.78 11.48 -15.52
N GLU A 29 -7.63 12.15 -15.44
CA GLU A 29 -7.52 13.55 -15.05
C GLU A 29 -6.56 14.23 -16.02
N ASN A 30 -6.95 15.38 -16.56
CA ASN A 30 -6.16 16.12 -17.57
C ASN A 30 -5.70 15.23 -18.75
N GLY A 31 -6.59 14.34 -19.23
CA GLY A 31 -6.31 13.40 -20.31
C GLY A 31 -5.39 12.23 -19.95
N ARG A 32 -4.95 12.10 -18.70
CA ARG A 32 -4.07 11.01 -18.24
C ARG A 32 -4.85 10.02 -17.39
N LYS A 33 -4.92 8.76 -17.85
CA LYS A 33 -5.50 7.66 -17.09
C LYS A 33 -4.57 7.25 -15.94
N PHE A 34 -5.16 6.87 -14.81
CA PHE A 34 -4.47 6.25 -13.69
C PHE A 34 -5.41 5.29 -12.96
N THR A 35 -4.83 4.31 -12.27
CA THR A 35 -5.56 3.42 -11.37
C THR A 35 -5.13 3.69 -9.93
N LYS A 36 -6.12 3.91 -9.05
CA LYS A 36 -5.94 3.93 -7.60
C LYS A 36 -6.48 2.63 -7.02
N TYR A 37 -5.82 2.13 -5.99
CA TYR A 37 -6.20 0.92 -5.27
C TYR A 37 -6.66 1.31 -3.87
N LYS A 38 -7.81 0.78 -3.46
CA LYS A 38 -8.36 0.99 -2.13
C LYS A 38 -7.72 0.01 -1.16
N VAL A 39 -7.12 0.56 -0.11
CA VAL A 39 -6.56 -0.23 0.99
C VAL A 39 -7.46 -0.03 2.19
N SER A 40 -8.10 -1.10 2.64
CA SER A 40 -8.75 -1.17 3.94
C SER A 40 -7.68 -1.36 5.00
N VAL A 41 -7.72 -0.50 6.01
CA VAL A 41 -6.80 -0.52 7.15
C VAL A 41 -7.62 -0.78 8.40
N ASN A 42 -7.27 -1.84 9.13
CA ASN A 42 -7.70 -2.04 10.50
C ASN A 42 -6.46 -1.99 11.39
N TYR A 43 -6.42 -1.04 12.30
CA TYR A 43 -5.35 -0.89 13.26
C TYR A 43 -5.96 -0.82 14.65
N THR A 44 -5.73 -1.86 15.47
CA THR A 44 -6.26 -1.96 16.84
C THR A 44 -7.78 -1.79 16.92
N GLY A 45 -8.51 -2.30 15.92
CA GLY A 45 -9.97 -2.16 15.83
C GLY A 45 -10.47 -0.83 15.27
N ARG A 46 -9.58 0.12 14.94
CA ARG A 46 -9.93 1.34 14.20
C ARG A 46 -9.81 1.08 12.71
N GLU A 47 -10.87 1.41 11.98
CA GLU A 47 -10.95 1.14 10.55
C GLU A 47 -11.02 2.43 9.72
N TRP A 48 -10.25 2.46 8.64
CA TRP A 48 -10.35 3.50 7.62
C TRP A 48 -9.88 2.98 6.26
N GLU A 49 -10.14 3.77 5.23
CA GLU A 49 -9.73 3.47 3.86
C GLU A 49 -8.73 4.51 3.36
N ILE A 50 -7.73 4.05 2.62
CA ILE A 50 -6.82 4.93 1.87
C ILE A 50 -6.79 4.51 0.40
N TRP A 51 -6.62 5.49 -0.48
CA TRP A 51 -6.46 5.24 -1.92
C TRP A 51 -5.02 5.55 -2.33
N ARG A 52 -4.36 4.56 -2.95
CA ARG A 52 -2.95 4.68 -3.36
C ARG A 52 -2.75 4.18 -4.78
N ARG A 53 -1.91 4.86 -5.55
CA ARG A 53 -1.48 4.41 -6.88
C ARG A 53 -0.32 3.42 -6.77
N TYR A 54 -0.15 2.56 -7.77
CA TYR A 54 0.98 1.61 -7.85
C TYR A 54 2.34 2.26 -7.58
N LYS A 55 2.59 3.47 -8.10
CA LYS A 55 3.86 4.19 -7.91
C LYS A 55 4.15 4.46 -6.43
N GLU A 56 3.13 4.71 -5.61
CA GLU A 56 3.29 4.95 -4.17
C GLU A 56 3.71 3.66 -3.44
N PHE A 57 3.14 2.51 -3.81
CA PHE A 57 3.62 1.21 -3.33
C PHE A 57 5.06 0.94 -3.77
N ASN A 58 5.40 1.24 -5.03
CA ASN A 58 6.77 1.10 -5.54
C ASN A 58 7.78 1.95 -4.76
N THR A 59 7.45 3.22 -4.50
CA THR A 59 8.29 4.11 -3.69
C THR A 59 8.47 3.58 -2.27
N LEU A 60 7.42 3.04 -1.65
CA LEU A 60 7.53 2.38 -0.34
C LEU A 60 8.48 1.17 -0.42
N ASN A 61 8.27 0.26 -1.37
CA ASN A 61 9.08 -0.94 -1.51
C ASN A 61 10.56 -0.61 -1.78
N GLU A 62 10.85 0.41 -2.59
CA GLU A 62 12.23 0.84 -2.85
C GLU A 62 12.93 1.33 -1.57
N LYS A 63 12.22 2.01 -0.67
CA LYS A 63 12.74 2.41 0.65
C LYS A 63 13.00 1.19 1.55
N LEU A 64 12.13 0.18 1.48
CA LEU A 64 12.23 -1.02 2.32
C LEU A 64 13.22 -2.07 1.78
N ARG A 65 13.51 -2.05 0.47
CA ARG A 65 14.29 -3.08 -0.23
C ARG A 65 15.65 -3.37 0.42
N ARG A 66 16.29 -2.36 1.03
CA ARG A 66 17.58 -2.55 1.72
C ARG A 66 17.47 -3.44 2.95
N ALA A 67 16.37 -3.30 3.70
CA ALA A 67 16.12 -4.09 4.90
C ALA A 67 15.38 -5.40 4.57
N ARG A 68 14.57 -5.40 3.49
CA ARG A 68 13.60 -6.45 3.16
C ARG A 68 13.60 -6.76 1.68
N SER A 69 14.56 -7.56 1.23
CA SER A 69 14.65 -8.03 -0.15
C SER A 69 13.62 -9.12 -0.50
N ASP A 70 12.99 -9.71 0.51
CA ASP A 70 11.95 -10.74 0.39
C ASP A 70 10.57 -10.15 0.00
N LEU A 71 10.36 -8.86 0.23
CA LEU A 71 9.17 -8.13 -0.21
C LEU A 71 9.20 -7.95 -1.73
N LYS A 72 8.28 -8.63 -2.41
CA LYS A 72 8.11 -8.53 -3.87
C LYS A 72 6.82 -7.79 -4.19
N LEU A 73 6.95 -6.69 -4.93
CA LEU A 73 5.80 -6.04 -5.55
C LEU A 73 5.40 -6.77 -6.85
N PRO A 74 4.11 -6.72 -7.23
CA PRO A 74 3.70 -7.13 -8.55
C PRO A 74 4.44 -6.29 -9.60
N GLY A 75 4.91 -6.96 -10.65
CA GLY A 75 5.75 -6.36 -11.68
C GLY A 75 5.11 -5.17 -12.41
N ARG A 76 5.97 -4.38 -13.04
CA ARG A 76 5.54 -3.39 -14.03
C ARG A 76 4.99 -4.12 -15.26
N ARG A 77 4.03 -3.50 -15.95
CA ARG A 77 3.61 -4.01 -17.26
C ARG A 77 4.69 -3.64 -18.27
N LEU A 78 5.31 -4.64 -18.90
CA LEU A 78 6.35 -4.40 -19.91
C LEU A 78 5.76 -4.36 -21.33
N MET A 79 4.59 -4.97 -21.56
CA MET A 79 3.86 -4.95 -22.83
C MET A 79 2.34 -4.89 -22.62
N GLY A 80 1.62 -4.11 -23.43
CA GLY A 80 0.15 -3.92 -23.38
C GLY A 80 -0.33 -2.83 -22.42
N ASP A 81 -1.65 -2.55 -22.42
CA ASP A 81 -2.26 -1.42 -21.69
C ASP A 81 -2.36 -1.68 -20.17
N SER A 82 -1.77 -0.83 -19.34
CA SER A 82 -1.85 -0.96 -17.87
C SER A 82 -3.25 -0.79 -17.28
N PHE A 83 -4.25 -0.40 -18.08
CA PHE A 83 -5.63 -0.21 -17.67
C PHE A 83 -6.56 -1.39 -18.03
N GLU A 84 -6.04 -2.43 -18.70
CA GLU A 84 -6.82 -3.65 -18.95
C GLU A 84 -7.37 -4.24 -17.65
N PRO A 85 -8.67 -4.60 -17.58
CA PRO A 85 -9.31 -5.11 -16.36
C PRO A 85 -8.56 -6.28 -15.72
N ASP A 86 -8.14 -7.26 -16.51
CA ASP A 86 -7.42 -8.45 -16.02
C ASP A 86 -6.09 -8.10 -15.38
N PHE A 87 -5.40 -7.11 -15.95
CA PHE A 87 -4.13 -6.65 -15.42
C PHE A 87 -4.31 -5.83 -14.15
N VAL A 88 -5.32 -4.98 -14.11
CA VAL A 88 -5.68 -4.23 -12.89
C VAL A 88 -6.03 -5.20 -11.76
N LEU A 89 -6.81 -6.25 -12.04
CA LEU A 89 -7.18 -7.28 -11.07
C LEU A 89 -5.99 -8.11 -10.61
N LYS A 90 -5.13 -8.57 -11.54
CA LYS A 90 -3.89 -9.27 -11.20
C LYS A 90 -2.98 -8.42 -10.32
N ARG A 91 -2.86 -7.13 -10.63
CA ARG A 91 -2.07 -6.19 -9.84
C ARG A 91 -2.70 -5.95 -8.47
N LEU A 92 -4.03 -5.83 -8.36
CA LEU A 92 -4.75 -5.73 -7.08
C LEU A 92 -4.41 -6.92 -6.18
N ARG A 93 -4.51 -8.15 -6.70
CA ARG A 93 -4.17 -9.37 -5.93
C ARG A 93 -2.72 -9.36 -5.45
N GLY A 94 -1.77 -9.01 -6.33
CA GLY A 94 -0.36 -8.91 -5.95
C GLY A 94 -0.07 -7.79 -4.95
N LEU A 95 -0.79 -6.66 -5.00
CA LEU A 95 -0.68 -5.60 -4.00
C LEU A 95 -1.29 -6.04 -2.66
N ASN A 96 -2.38 -6.80 -2.67
CA ASN A 96 -2.97 -7.38 -1.45
C ASN A 96 -1.98 -8.33 -0.75
N GLU A 97 -1.36 -9.25 -1.49
CA GLU A 97 -0.32 -10.12 -0.94
C GLU A 97 0.86 -9.33 -0.39
N TYR A 98 1.28 -8.28 -1.10
CA TYR A 98 2.37 -7.41 -0.68
C TYR A 98 2.09 -6.73 0.67
N VAL A 99 0.91 -6.09 0.84
CA VAL A 99 0.57 -5.41 2.11
C VAL A 99 0.36 -6.38 3.26
N GLN A 100 -0.17 -7.59 3.00
CA GLN A 100 -0.30 -8.62 4.03
C GLN A 100 1.06 -9.13 4.50
N ARG A 101 2.04 -9.28 3.60
CA ARG A 101 3.42 -9.60 3.99
C ARG A 101 4.06 -8.46 4.77
N LEU A 102 3.79 -7.21 4.39
CA LEU A 102 4.27 -6.02 5.09
C LEU A 102 3.85 -6.02 6.57
N CYS A 103 2.58 -6.34 6.87
CA CYS A 103 2.07 -6.40 8.25
C CYS A 103 2.74 -7.47 9.11
N LYS A 104 3.27 -8.54 8.51
CA LYS A 104 3.94 -9.63 9.26
C LYS A 104 5.37 -9.26 9.69
N ILE A 105 5.84 -8.07 9.32
CA ILE A 105 7.19 -7.63 9.63
C ILE A 105 7.17 -6.92 10.98
N SER A 106 7.55 -7.64 12.03
CA SER A 106 7.70 -7.13 13.40
C SER A 106 8.62 -5.90 13.52
N GLN A 107 9.46 -5.62 12.52
CA GLN A 107 10.50 -4.58 12.55
C GLN A 107 10.19 -3.33 11.71
N LEU A 108 9.05 -3.25 10.99
CA LEU A 108 8.65 -2.01 10.30
C LEU A 108 7.93 -1.02 11.23
N VAL A 109 7.90 -1.36 12.51
CA VAL A 109 7.08 -0.76 13.56
C VAL A 109 7.94 -0.29 14.74
N ASN A 110 9.28 -0.40 14.64
CA ASN A 110 10.26 0.10 15.61
C ASN A 110 11.13 1.20 15.01
#